data_AF-A0A7K2Y3G0-F1
#
_entry.id   AF-A0A7K2Y3G0-F1
#
_cell.length_a   1.000
_cell.length_b   1.000
_cell.length_c   1.000
_cell.angle_alpha   90.00
_cell.angle_beta   90.00
_cell.angle_gamma   90.00
#
_symmetry.space_group_name_H-M   'P 1'
#
loop_
_entity.id
_entity.type
_entity.pdbx_description
1 polymer ?
#
loop_
_entity_poly.entity_id
_entity_poly.type
_entity_poly.pdbx_seq_one_letter_code
_entity_poly.pdbx_strand_id
1 'polypeptide(L)'
;MLFGGPHQSLPSFRRAGVRSGDLIHPVRVLRTRLHVLGSMEVSRIIPYEDAGSVLHDDDYAKLLDWRPLKAGCVTEVLTGPPGSPLSFGTTVPPDLLERLTYTSRRGERTLKYIEDGRLTRSVSLQGIYRLAPASASELRRLIMNAEG
;
A
#
# COMPACT_ATOMS: atom_id res chain seq x y z
N MET A 1 3.09 7.80 -7.32
CA MET A 1 2.79 6.77 -8.34
C MET A 1 3.14 5.40 -7.78
N LEU A 2 2.30 4.39 -8.03
CA LEU A 2 2.55 3.00 -7.65
C LEU A 2 2.29 2.06 -8.83
N PHE A 3 2.84 0.84 -8.79
CA PHE A 3 2.78 -0.13 -9.90
C PHE A 3 2.15 -1.45 -9.46
N GLY A 4 1.31 -2.03 -10.32
CA GLY A 4 0.59 -3.27 -10.07
C GLY A 4 0.68 -4.23 -11.25
N GLY A 5 0.34 -5.50 -11.00
CA GLY A 5 0.58 -6.60 -11.93
C GLY A 5 -0.14 -7.89 -11.55
N PRO A 6 0.23 -9.03 -12.18
CA PRO A 6 -0.42 -10.31 -11.94
C PRO A 6 0.16 -11.10 -10.76
N HIS A 7 1.27 -10.66 -10.15
CA HIS A 7 2.00 -11.44 -9.15
C HIS A 7 1.66 -11.03 -7.71
N GLN A 8 1.88 -11.91 -6.74
CA GLN A 8 1.69 -11.57 -5.32
C GLN A 8 2.65 -10.50 -4.82
N SER A 9 3.88 -10.46 -5.36
CA SER A 9 4.88 -9.42 -5.10
C SER A 9 4.64 -8.12 -5.88
N LEU A 10 3.70 -8.14 -6.84
CA LEU A 10 3.29 -7.00 -7.66
C LEU A 10 1.77 -7.07 -7.86
N PRO A 11 0.98 -6.92 -6.79
CA PRO A 11 -0.46 -7.20 -6.82
C PRO A 11 -1.21 -6.18 -7.69
N SER A 12 -2.26 -6.64 -8.36
CA SER A 12 -3.16 -5.77 -9.12
C SER A 12 -4.06 -4.97 -8.17
N PHE A 13 -4.05 -3.65 -8.33
CA PHE A 13 -4.91 -2.74 -7.58
C PHE A 13 -6.38 -2.97 -7.95
N ARG A 14 -6.65 -3.22 -9.24
CA ARG A 14 -8.01 -3.52 -9.73
C ARG A 14 -8.56 -4.81 -9.12
N ARG A 15 -7.78 -5.90 -9.10
CA ARG A 15 -8.19 -7.17 -8.48
C ARG A 15 -8.38 -7.04 -6.96
N ALA A 16 -7.60 -6.16 -6.32
CA ALA A 16 -7.77 -5.83 -4.90
C ALA A 16 -8.98 -4.93 -4.62
N GLY A 17 -9.68 -4.44 -5.65
CA GLY A 17 -10.86 -3.60 -5.50
C GLY A 17 -10.55 -2.18 -5.04
N VAL A 18 -9.36 -1.67 -5.36
CA VAL A 18 -8.97 -0.27 -5.12
C VAL A 18 -9.78 0.65 -6.03
N ARG A 19 -10.24 1.78 -5.50
CA ARG A 19 -11.07 2.78 -6.19
C ARG A 19 -10.50 4.19 -6.02
N SER A 20 -10.95 5.10 -6.88
CA SER A 20 -10.71 6.54 -6.68
C SER A 20 -11.21 6.97 -5.30
N GLY A 21 -10.46 7.82 -4.62
CA GLY A 21 -10.72 8.29 -3.27
C GLY A 21 -10.29 7.34 -2.14
N ASP A 22 -9.85 6.11 -2.46
CA ASP A 22 -9.21 5.26 -1.45
C ASP A 22 -7.86 5.89 -1.02
N LEU A 23 -7.46 5.64 0.23
CA LEU A 23 -6.10 5.93 0.71
C LEU A 23 -5.28 4.64 0.68
N ILE A 24 -4.10 4.70 0.07
CA ILE A 24 -3.12 3.62 0.08
C ILE A 24 -1.99 3.96 1.05
N HIS A 25 -1.70 2.99 1.92
CA HIS A 25 -0.57 3.03 2.84
C HIS A 25 0.42 1.93 2.45
N PRO A 26 1.51 2.25 1.73
CA PRO A 26 2.58 1.29 1.53
C PRO A 26 3.17 0.92 2.89
N VAL A 27 3.38 -0.38 3.12
CA VAL A 27 3.94 -0.87 4.38
C VAL A 27 5.19 -1.70 4.15
N ARG A 28 6.07 -1.71 5.15
CA ARG A 28 7.26 -2.56 5.16
C ARG A 28 7.42 -3.23 6.51
N VAL A 29 7.75 -4.51 6.47
CA VAL A 29 8.22 -5.23 7.66
C VAL A 29 9.74 -5.08 7.72
N LEU A 30 10.23 -4.57 8.84
CA LEU A 30 11.66 -4.42 9.12
C LEU A 30 11.91 -4.74 10.59
N ARG A 31 12.90 -5.61 10.88
CA ARG A 31 13.23 -6.03 12.26
C ARG A 31 11.99 -6.43 13.07
N THR A 32 11.16 -7.30 12.48
CA THR A 32 9.89 -7.82 13.02
C THR A 32 8.82 -6.77 13.38
N ARG A 33 8.97 -5.52 12.91
CA ARG A 33 8.01 -4.44 13.11
C ARG A 33 7.37 -4.02 11.79
N LEU A 34 6.12 -3.58 11.85
CA LEU A 34 5.40 -3.05 10.70
C LEU A 34 5.57 -1.54 10.65
N HIS A 35 6.11 -1.03 9.55
CA HIS A 35 6.26 0.38 9.27
C HIS A 35 5.27 0.79 8.20
N VAL A 36 4.56 1.90 8.42
CA VAL A 36 3.83 2.60 7.38
C VAL A 36 4.80 3.56 6.72
N LEU A 37 4.98 3.42 5.42
CA LEU A 37 5.98 4.21 4.69
C LEU A 37 5.45 5.57 4.28
N GLY A 38 4.14 5.71 4.10
CA GLY A 38 3.50 6.95 3.72
C GLY A 38 2.02 6.75 3.42
N SER A 39 1.41 7.75 2.83
CA SER A 39 -0.01 7.78 2.46
C SER A 39 -0.18 8.44 1.10
N MET A 40 -1.02 7.88 0.25
CA MET A 40 -1.37 8.49 -1.04
C MET A 40 -2.85 8.23 -1.33
N GLU A 41 -3.58 9.29 -1.68
CA GLU A 41 -4.94 9.16 -2.21
C GLU A 41 -4.89 8.63 -3.65
N VAL A 42 -5.81 7.74 -3.98
CA VAL A 42 -5.95 7.18 -5.32
C VAL A 42 -6.82 8.11 -6.15
N SER A 43 -6.28 8.65 -7.25
CA SER A 43 -7.11 9.32 -8.26
C SER A 43 -7.61 8.33 -9.32
N ARG A 44 -6.72 7.48 -9.85
CA ARG A 44 -7.09 6.51 -10.90
C ARG A 44 -6.07 5.39 -11.04
N ILE A 45 -6.48 4.32 -11.72
CA ILE A 45 -5.64 3.19 -12.13
C ILE A 45 -5.66 3.10 -13.65
N ILE A 46 -4.53 3.35 -14.27
CA ILE A 46 -4.31 3.38 -15.72
C ILE A 46 -3.70 2.04 -16.15
N PRO A 47 -4.18 1.39 -17.22
CA PRO A 47 -3.44 0.31 -17.87
C PRO A 47 -2.03 0.78 -18.23
N TYR A 48 -1.01 -0.03 -17.97
CA TYR A 48 0.38 0.41 -18.16
C TYR A 48 0.68 0.80 -19.62
N GLU A 49 0.05 0.12 -20.59
CA GLU A 49 0.16 0.43 -22.02
C GLU A 49 -0.36 1.82 -22.39
N ASP A 50 -1.39 2.30 -21.69
CA ASP A 50 -1.98 3.63 -21.91
C ASP A 50 -1.24 4.73 -21.15
N ALA A 51 -0.33 4.38 -20.24
CA ALA A 51 0.28 5.37 -19.34
C ALA A 51 1.07 6.44 -20.11
N GLY A 52 1.65 6.11 -21.27
CA GLY A 52 2.40 7.07 -22.09
C GLY A 52 1.53 8.13 -22.78
N SER A 53 0.25 7.86 -23.02
CA SER A 53 -0.69 8.81 -23.64
C SER A 53 -1.57 9.53 -22.62
N VAL A 54 -1.71 8.98 -21.41
CA VAL A 54 -2.65 9.46 -20.38
C VAL A 54 -1.96 10.28 -19.28
N LEU A 55 -0.66 10.07 -19.05
CA LEU A 55 0.11 10.83 -18.06
C LEU A 55 0.58 12.17 -18.64
N HIS A 56 0.61 13.19 -17.79
CA HIS A 56 1.26 14.46 -18.09
C HIS A 56 2.79 14.28 -18.16
N ASP A 57 3.50 15.17 -18.85
CA ASP A 57 4.93 15.04 -19.14
C ASP A 57 5.79 14.75 -17.89
N ASP A 58 5.55 15.44 -16.77
CA ASP A 58 6.27 15.21 -15.51
C ASP A 58 6.06 13.80 -14.92
N ASP A 59 4.84 13.28 -14.98
CA ASP A 59 4.55 11.93 -14.48
C ASP A 59 5.00 10.86 -15.47
N TYR A 60 5.01 11.18 -16.76
CA TYR A 60 5.59 10.32 -17.78
C TYR A 60 7.11 10.23 -17.64
N ALA A 61 7.81 11.34 -17.36
CA ALA A 61 9.25 11.35 -17.07
C ALA A 61 9.57 10.44 -15.86
N LYS A 62 8.79 10.56 -14.77
CA LYS A 62 8.89 9.61 -13.64
C LYS A 62 8.65 8.18 -14.11
N LEU A 63 7.66 7.91 -14.96
CA LEU A 63 7.43 6.56 -15.47
C LEU A 63 8.66 5.99 -16.23
N LEU A 64 9.39 6.84 -16.95
CA LEU A 64 10.62 6.47 -17.68
C LEU A 64 11.75 6.10 -16.72
N ASP A 65 11.96 6.87 -15.65
CA ASP A 65 12.99 6.60 -14.63
C ASP A 65 12.82 5.23 -13.98
N TRP A 66 11.58 4.75 -13.88
CA TRP A 66 11.25 3.47 -13.25
C TRP A 66 11.30 2.30 -14.24
N ARG A 67 11.58 2.53 -15.54
CA ARG A 67 11.69 1.45 -16.56
C ARG A 67 12.63 0.31 -16.17
N PRO A 68 13.81 0.54 -15.56
CA PRO A 68 14.73 -0.55 -15.18
C PRO A 68 14.20 -1.46 -14.07
N LEU A 69 13.27 -0.99 -13.23
CA LEU A 69 12.63 -1.80 -12.19
C LEU A 69 11.50 -2.68 -12.73
N LYS A 70 11.20 -2.59 -14.04
CA LYS A 70 10.10 -3.31 -14.68
C LYS A 70 10.60 -4.66 -15.20
N ALA A 71 10.34 -5.73 -14.45
CA ALA A 71 10.54 -7.10 -14.90
C ALA A 71 9.53 -7.55 -15.99
N GLY A 72 9.01 -6.64 -16.83
CA GLY A 72 7.97 -6.92 -17.84
C GLY A 72 6.56 -7.17 -17.28
N CYS A 73 6.41 -7.40 -15.99
CA CYS A 73 5.13 -7.84 -15.40
C CYS A 73 4.21 -6.72 -14.88
N VAL A 74 4.56 -5.44 -15.09
CA VAL A 74 3.70 -4.31 -14.70
C VAL A 74 2.57 -4.16 -15.71
N THR A 75 1.33 -4.18 -15.23
CA THR A 75 0.13 -4.02 -16.07
C THR A 75 -0.70 -2.81 -15.67
N GLU A 76 -0.46 -2.23 -14.50
CA GLU A 76 -1.25 -1.14 -13.93
C GLU A 76 -0.35 -0.06 -13.34
N VAL A 77 -0.70 1.21 -13.58
CA VAL A 77 -0.11 2.38 -12.94
C VAL A 77 -1.20 3.05 -12.11
N LEU A 78 -0.95 3.19 -10.81
CA LEU A 78 -1.81 3.94 -9.92
C LEU A 78 -1.25 5.34 -9.71
N THR A 79 -2.10 6.35 -9.94
CA THR A 79 -1.78 7.76 -9.77
C THR A 79 -2.68 8.42 -8.74
N GLY A 80 -2.18 9.52 -8.17
CA GLY A 80 -2.81 10.31 -7.14
C GLY A 80 -2.15 11.69 -7.06
N PRO A 81 -2.71 12.65 -6.31
CA PRO A 81 -1.97 13.84 -5.91
C PRO A 81 -0.69 13.42 -5.14
N PRO A 82 0.29 14.35 -4.98
CA PRO A 82 1.45 14.10 -4.13
C PRO A 82 1.02 13.57 -2.75
N GLY A 83 1.49 12.36 -2.42
CA GLY A 83 1.30 11.75 -1.11
C GLY A 83 2.34 12.23 -0.10
N SER A 84 2.32 11.66 1.11
CA SER A 84 3.35 11.97 2.10
C SER A 84 4.72 11.39 1.71
N PRO A 85 5.83 12.05 2.08
CA PRO A 85 7.18 11.54 1.83
C PRO A 85 7.38 10.15 2.41
N LEU A 86 8.10 9.29 1.68
CA LEU A 86 8.40 7.95 2.18
C LEU A 86 9.35 8.01 3.38
N SER A 87 8.97 7.42 4.51
CA SER A 87 9.80 7.34 5.70
C SER A 87 9.65 6.00 6.43
N PHE A 88 10.56 5.69 7.35
CA PHE A 88 10.38 4.59 8.31
C PHE A 88 9.91 5.08 9.69
N GLY A 89 9.56 6.37 9.81
CA GLY A 89 9.26 7.03 11.09
C GLY A 89 7.99 6.50 11.75
N THR A 90 7.00 6.08 10.97
CA THR A 90 5.72 5.57 11.49
C THR A 90 5.79 4.06 11.70
N THR A 91 6.10 3.65 12.93
CA THR A 91 6.06 2.23 13.34
C THR A 91 4.70 1.93 13.98
N VAL A 92 4.03 0.88 13.53
CA VAL A 92 2.77 0.41 14.14
C VAL A 92 3.08 -0.15 15.55
N PRO A 93 2.45 0.38 16.60
CA PRO A 93 2.63 -0.11 17.96
C PRO A 93 2.27 -1.59 18.12
N PRO A 94 2.93 -2.34 19.03
CA PRO A 94 2.67 -3.76 19.28
C PRO A 94 1.19 -4.10 19.51
N ASP A 95 0.52 -3.32 20.36
CA ASP A 95 -0.87 -3.54 20.74
C ASP A 95 -1.83 -3.25 19.57
N LEU A 96 -1.54 -2.22 18.76
CA LEU A 96 -2.29 -1.94 17.54
C LEU A 96 -2.08 -3.07 16.52
N LEU A 97 -0.84 -3.52 16.33
CA LEU A 97 -0.50 -4.57 15.38
C LEU A 97 -1.27 -5.87 15.64
N GLU A 98 -1.44 -6.25 16.91
CA GLU A 98 -2.21 -7.42 17.35
C GLU A 98 -3.71 -7.31 17.04
N ARG A 99 -4.25 -6.09 17.09
CA ARG A 99 -5.68 -5.83 16.88
C ARG A 99 -6.05 -5.45 15.46
N LEU A 100 -5.08 -5.17 14.58
CA LEU A 100 -5.35 -4.80 13.19
C LEU A 100 -6.16 -5.89 12.48
N THR A 101 -7.33 -5.49 12.00
CA THR A 101 -8.21 -6.30 11.18
C THR A 101 -8.31 -5.79 9.75
N TYR A 102 -8.40 -6.75 8.84
CA TYR A 102 -8.61 -6.53 7.42
C TYR A 102 -9.95 -7.12 7.02
N THR A 103 -10.65 -6.45 6.11
CA THR A 103 -11.89 -6.95 5.55
C THR A 103 -11.64 -7.79 4.31
N SER A 104 -12.44 -8.84 4.16
CA SER A 104 -12.46 -9.71 2.99
C SER A 104 -13.90 -10.10 2.68
N ARG A 105 -14.13 -10.76 1.54
CA ARG A 105 -15.46 -11.31 1.21
C ARG A 105 -15.98 -12.33 2.24
N ARG A 106 -15.11 -12.87 3.10
CA ARG A 106 -15.43 -13.84 4.15
C ARG A 106 -15.59 -13.20 5.54
N GLY A 107 -15.55 -11.88 5.62
CA GLY A 107 -15.56 -11.13 6.87
C GLY A 107 -14.18 -10.59 7.26
N GLU A 108 -14.11 -10.07 8.49
CA GLU A 108 -12.88 -9.52 9.07
C GLU A 108 -11.91 -10.61 9.53
N ARG A 109 -10.62 -10.31 9.46
CA ARG A 109 -9.54 -11.19 9.92
C ARG A 109 -8.37 -10.40 10.46
N THR A 110 -7.69 -10.95 11.45
CA THR A 110 -6.43 -10.42 11.98
C THR A 110 -5.24 -10.80 11.11
N LEU A 111 -4.08 -10.17 11.36
CA LEU A 111 -2.81 -10.64 10.82
C LEU A 111 -2.41 -11.98 11.46
N LYS A 112 -1.86 -12.86 10.62
CA LYS A 112 -1.23 -14.09 11.08
C LYS A 112 0.22 -13.81 11.46
N TYR A 113 0.76 -14.68 12.33
CA TYR A 113 2.17 -14.68 12.74
C TYR A 113 2.55 -13.45 13.56
N ILE A 114 1.63 -12.98 14.39
CA ILE A 114 1.90 -11.99 15.43
C ILE A 114 2.15 -12.72 16.74
N GLU A 115 3.31 -12.49 17.35
CA GLU A 115 3.72 -13.02 18.64
C GLU A 115 4.36 -11.88 19.44
N ASP A 116 3.85 -11.61 20.64
CA ASP A 116 4.29 -10.50 21.51
C ASP A 116 4.43 -9.16 20.77
N GLY A 117 3.39 -8.81 20.01
CA GLY A 117 3.30 -7.63 19.15
C GLY A 117 4.42 -7.49 18.10
N ARG A 118 4.99 -8.61 17.67
CA ARG A 118 5.98 -8.69 16.59
C ARG A 118 5.49 -9.61 15.48
N LEU A 119 5.79 -9.23 14.24
CA LEU A 119 5.48 -10.05 13.08
C LEU A 119 6.62 -11.04 12.81
N THR A 120 6.41 -12.31 13.12
CA THR A 120 7.40 -13.38 12.93
C THR A 120 7.52 -13.83 11.48
N ARG A 121 6.44 -13.65 10.68
CA ARG A 121 6.44 -13.89 9.23
C ARG A 121 5.62 -12.85 8.47
N SER A 122 6.19 -12.29 7.41
CA SER A 122 5.55 -11.23 6.62
C SER A 122 4.62 -11.74 5.50
N VAL A 123 4.47 -13.05 5.34
CA VAL A 123 3.68 -13.64 4.25
C VAL A 123 2.19 -13.21 4.29
N SER A 124 1.65 -12.92 5.47
CA SER A 124 0.28 -12.41 5.64
C SER A 124 0.08 -10.98 5.13
N LEU A 125 1.18 -10.27 4.81
CA LEU A 125 1.20 -8.90 4.28
C LEU A 125 1.59 -8.81 2.80
N GLN A 126 1.85 -9.94 2.14
CA GLN A 126 2.10 -9.93 0.69
C GLN A 126 0.79 -9.74 -0.07
N GLY A 127 0.58 -8.54 -0.61
CA GLY A 127 -0.62 -8.19 -1.38
C GLY A 127 -1.15 -6.80 -1.04
N ILE A 128 -2.38 -6.52 -1.48
CA ILE A 128 -3.14 -5.32 -1.12
C ILE A 128 -4.33 -5.78 -0.30
N TYR A 129 -4.47 -5.20 0.89
CA TYR A 129 -5.52 -5.54 1.84
C TYR A 129 -6.28 -4.29 2.24
N ARG A 130 -7.61 -4.43 2.37
CA ARG A 130 -8.46 -3.36 2.88
C ARG A 130 -8.58 -3.51 4.39
N LEU A 131 -8.22 -2.47 5.13
CA LEU A 131 -8.43 -2.42 6.57
C LEU A 131 -9.93 -2.44 6.87
N ALA A 132 -10.30 -3.08 7.98
CA ALA A 132 -11.63 -2.87 8.56
C ALA A 132 -11.78 -1.40 9.01
N PRO A 133 -13.00 -0.84 9.04
CA PRO A 133 -13.20 0.57 9.36
C PRO A 133 -12.53 1.05 10.66
N ALA A 134 -12.68 0.28 11.75
CA ALA A 134 -12.06 0.62 13.03
C ALA A 134 -10.52 0.65 12.96
N SER A 135 -9.94 -0.38 12.33
CA SER A 135 -8.50 -0.48 12.10
C SER A 135 -7.97 0.63 11.19
N ALA A 136 -8.75 1.04 10.17
CA ALA A 136 -8.42 2.16 9.31
C ALA A 136 -8.37 3.48 10.08
N SER A 137 -9.35 3.72 10.96
CA SER A 137 -9.37 4.91 11.83
C SER A 137 -8.20 4.95 12.82
N GLU A 138 -7.83 3.81 13.42
CA GLU A 138 -6.67 3.72 14.31
C GLU A 138 -5.35 3.96 13.57
N LEU A 139 -5.14 3.30 12.44
CA LEU A 139 -3.92 3.48 11.65
C LEU A 139 -3.80 4.91 11.12
N ARG A 140 -4.92 5.51 10.70
CA ARG A 140 -4.94 6.92 10.25
C ARG A 140 -4.54 7.88 11.37
N ARG A 141 -5.05 7.68 12.60
CA ARG A 141 -4.64 8.50 13.76
C ARG A 141 -3.14 8.37 14.02
N LEU A 142 -2.58 7.16 13.95
CA LEU A 142 -1.14 6.95 14.11
C LEU A 142 -0.33 7.72 13.05
N ILE A 143 -0.76 7.68 11.80
CA ILE A 143 -0.07 8.36 10.69
C ILE A 143 -0.10 9.88 10.88
N MET A 144 -1.29 10.44 11.15
CA MET A 144 -1.45 11.89 11.34
C MET A 144 -0.62 12.42 12.52
N ASN A 145 -0.48 11.64 13.60
CA ASN A 145 0.34 12.01 14.76
C ASN A 145 1.85 11.96 14.49
N ALA A 146 2.29 11.25 13.44
CA ALA A 146 3.70 11.16 13.06
C ALA A 146 4.10 12.23 12.03
N GLU A 147 3.13 12.88 11.38
CA GLU A 147 3.34 13.96 10.41
C GLU A 147 3.34 15.36 11.05
N GLY A 148 2.95 15.47 12.33
CA GLY A 148 3.02 16.70 13.14
C GLY A 148 4.26 16.75 14.03
#